data_AF-A0A530QH80-F1
#
_entry.id   AF-A0A530QH80-F1
#
_cell.length_a   1.000
_cell.length_b   1.000
_cell.length_c   1.000
_cell.angle_alpha   90.00
_cell.angle_beta   90.00
_cell.angle_gamma   90.00
#
_symmetry.space_group_name_H-M   'P 1'
#
loop_
_entity.id
_entity.type
_entity.pdbx_description
1 polymer ?
#
loop_
_entity_poly.entity_id
_entity_poly.type
_entity_poly.pdbx_seq_one_letter_code
_entity_poly.pdbx_strand_id
1 'polypeptide(L)'
;VFFLTGTDEHGIKMLQTARKDGLSPRELADRNSAEFRRMAAVLNASNDDFIRTTEERHYASSQAIWKAMAANGDIYKGGYAGWYSVRDEAYYGEEETEVRADNVRYGPQGTPVEWVEE
;
A
#
# COMPACT_ATOMS: atom_id res chain seq x y z
N VAL A 1 -1.71 17.88 -22.64
CA VAL A 1 -1.83 17.61 -21.18
C VAL A 1 -1.43 16.16 -20.99
N PHE A 2 -0.87 15.78 -19.84
CA PHE A 2 -0.68 14.38 -19.46
C PHE A 2 -1.37 14.16 -18.12
N PHE A 3 -2.44 13.37 -18.11
CA PHE A 3 -3.26 13.04 -16.96
C PHE A 3 -3.09 11.55 -16.64
N LEU A 4 -2.61 11.24 -15.42
CA LEU A 4 -2.29 9.89 -14.99
C LEU A 4 -3.24 9.44 -13.87
N THR A 5 -3.64 8.18 -13.92
CA THR A 5 -4.29 7.46 -12.81
C THR A 5 -3.71 6.03 -12.73
N GLY A 6 -4.13 5.21 -11.79
CA GLY A 6 -3.58 3.86 -11.65
C GLY A 6 -4.08 3.07 -10.46
N THR A 7 -3.42 1.94 -10.21
CA THR A 7 -3.66 1.06 -9.06
C THR A 7 -2.37 0.77 -8.31
N ASP A 8 -2.45 0.82 -6.99
CA ASP A 8 -1.46 0.25 -6.08
C ASP A 8 -1.87 -1.17 -5.68
N GLU A 9 -0.93 -2.10 -5.78
CA GLU A 9 -1.18 -3.54 -5.87
C GLU A 9 -0.24 -4.37 -4.98
N HIS A 10 0.62 -3.74 -4.20
CA HIS A 10 1.49 -4.41 -3.22
C HIS A 10 0.91 -4.31 -1.80
N GLY A 11 1.65 -4.83 -0.82
CA GLY A 11 1.26 -4.77 0.59
C GLY A 11 0.67 -6.07 1.15
N ILE A 12 0.68 -6.17 2.49
CA ILE A 12 0.28 -7.38 3.22
C ILE A 12 -1.19 -7.73 3.02
N LYS A 13 -2.06 -6.73 2.87
CA LYS A 13 -3.49 -6.94 2.62
C LYS A 13 -3.75 -7.67 1.31
N MET A 14 -3.06 -7.26 0.23
CA MET A 14 -3.18 -7.91 -1.08
C MET A 14 -2.80 -9.39 -0.98
N LEU A 15 -1.73 -9.71 -0.25
CA LEU A 15 -1.32 -11.08 0.00
C LEU A 15 -2.35 -11.88 0.82
N GLN A 16 -2.86 -11.30 1.90
CA GLN A 16 -3.85 -11.95 2.78
C GLN A 16 -5.18 -12.23 2.03
N THR A 17 -5.68 -11.26 1.27
CA THR A 17 -6.90 -11.42 0.47
C THR A 17 -6.70 -12.45 -0.63
N ALA A 18 -5.55 -12.45 -1.32
CA ALA A 18 -5.28 -13.42 -2.36
C ALA A 18 -5.28 -14.85 -1.80
N ARG A 19 -4.65 -15.05 -0.64
CA ARG A 19 -4.67 -16.34 0.08
C ARG A 19 -6.09 -16.77 0.46
N LYS A 20 -6.91 -15.85 0.96
CA LYS A 20 -8.32 -16.13 1.33
C LYS A 20 -9.14 -16.55 0.11
N ASP A 21 -8.88 -15.95 -1.04
CA ASP A 21 -9.58 -16.21 -2.29
C ASP A 21 -9.00 -17.41 -3.07
N GLY A 22 -7.92 -18.04 -2.59
CA GLY A 22 -7.24 -19.14 -3.28
C GLY A 22 -6.52 -18.71 -4.55
N LEU A 23 -6.12 -17.44 -4.64
CA LEU A 23 -5.43 -16.83 -5.78
C LEU A 23 -3.99 -16.48 -5.44
N SER A 24 -3.14 -16.34 -6.45
CA SER A 24 -1.88 -15.61 -6.29
C SER A 24 -2.15 -14.09 -6.14
N PRO A 25 -1.25 -13.34 -5.47
CA PRO A 25 -1.40 -11.89 -5.37
C PRO A 25 -1.47 -11.18 -6.71
N ARG A 26 -0.77 -11.69 -7.74
CA ARG A 26 -0.80 -11.12 -9.08
C ARG A 26 -2.15 -11.33 -9.77
N GLU A 27 -2.74 -12.52 -9.66
CA GLU A 27 -4.10 -12.78 -10.18
C GLU A 27 -5.14 -11.90 -9.51
N LEU A 28 -5.05 -11.70 -8.19
CA LEU A 28 -5.93 -10.79 -7.47
C LEU A 28 -5.76 -9.34 -7.96
N ALA A 29 -4.51 -8.89 -8.12
CA ALA A 29 -4.19 -7.55 -8.62
C ALA A 29 -4.72 -7.33 -10.05
N ASP A 30 -4.50 -8.30 -10.95
CA ASP A 30 -4.99 -8.26 -12.33
C ASP A 30 -6.53 -8.18 -12.39
N ARG A 31 -7.21 -9.02 -11.60
CA ARG A 31 -8.68 -9.01 -11.47
C ARG A 31 -9.19 -7.65 -11.00
N ASN A 32 -8.62 -7.13 -9.91
CA ASN A 32 -9.10 -5.90 -9.31
C ASN A 32 -8.78 -4.68 -10.19
N SER A 33 -7.58 -4.60 -10.76
CA SER A 33 -7.16 -3.50 -11.65
C SER A 33 -8.05 -3.40 -12.90
N ALA A 34 -8.49 -4.53 -13.45
CA ALA A 34 -9.44 -4.55 -14.56
C ALA A 34 -10.77 -3.84 -14.22
N GLU A 35 -11.29 -4.01 -12.99
CA GLU A 35 -12.50 -3.32 -12.54
C GLU A 35 -12.29 -1.80 -12.39
N PHE A 36 -11.13 -1.36 -11.88
CA PHE A 36 -10.80 0.06 -11.80
C PHE A 36 -10.62 0.70 -13.19
N ARG A 37 -10.03 -0.03 -14.14
CA ARG A 37 -9.96 0.42 -15.55
C ARG A 37 -11.35 0.52 -16.17
N ARG A 38 -12.25 -0.43 -15.89
CA ARG A 38 -13.65 -0.37 -16.32
C ARG A 38 -14.36 0.84 -15.73
N MET A 39 -14.15 1.12 -14.44
CA MET A 39 -14.70 2.31 -13.78
C MET A 39 -14.22 3.60 -14.46
N ALA A 40 -12.93 3.73 -14.76
CA ALA A 40 -12.39 4.89 -15.48
C ALA A 40 -13.07 5.10 -16.84
N ALA A 41 -13.29 4.01 -17.60
CA ALA A 41 -14.00 4.06 -18.87
C ALA A 41 -15.47 4.50 -18.71
N VAL A 42 -16.19 3.95 -17.72
CA VAL A 42 -17.60 4.31 -17.43
C VAL A 42 -17.74 5.78 -17.03
N LEU A 43 -16.78 6.32 -16.29
CA LEU A 43 -16.73 7.73 -15.89
C LEU A 43 -16.26 8.66 -17.02
N ASN A 44 -15.96 8.12 -18.21
CA ASN A 44 -15.39 8.85 -19.33
C ASN A 44 -14.13 9.63 -18.93
N ALA A 45 -13.27 9.00 -18.10
CA ALA A 45 -12.01 9.60 -17.67
C ALA A 45 -11.06 9.78 -18.87
N SER A 46 -10.47 10.97 -18.99
CA SER A 46 -9.59 11.34 -20.09
C SER A 46 -8.10 11.12 -19.78
N ASN A 47 -7.77 10.12 -18.96
CA ASN A 47 -6.38 9.85 -18.57
C ASN A 47 -5.57 9.31 -19.77
N ASP A 48 -4.33 9.79 -19.90
CA ASP A 48 -3.42 9.44 -20.99
C ASP A 48 -2.68 8.12 -20.73
N ASP A 49 -2.55 7.72 -19.46
CA ASP A 49 -1.97 6.43 -19.04
C ASP A 49 -2.69 5.93 -17.78
N PHE A 50 -2.56 4.64 -17.50
CA PHE A 50 -3.05 3.97 -16.31
C PHE A 50 -1.93 3.08 -15.77
N ILE A 51 -1.22 3.56 -14.75
CA ILE A 51 -0.07 2.87 -14.15
C ILE A 51 -0.52 1.77 -13.19
N ARG A 52 0.22 0.66 -13.14
CA ARG A 52 0.07 -0.36 -12.11
C ARG A 52 1.41 -0.59 -11.43
N THR A 53 1.44 -0.69 -10.10
CA THR A 53 2.71 -0.88 -9.38
C THR A 53 3.36 -2.24 -9.64
N THR A 54 2.61 -3.22 -10.15
CA THR A 54 3.14 -4.52 -10.60
C THR A 54 3.84 -4.51 -11.96
N GLU A 55 3.84 -3.38 -12.69
CA GLU A 55 4.52 -3.26 -13.97
C GLU A 55 6.04 -3.11 -13.81
N GLU A 56 6.81 -3.73 -14.70
CA GLU A 56 8.27 -3.72 -14.65
C GLU A 56 8.86 -2.30 -14.70
N ARG A 57 8.24 -1.38 -15.46
CA ARG A 57 8.62 0.03 -15.49
C ARG A 57 8.54 0.72 -14.13
N HIS A 58 7.56 0.33 -13.30
CA HIS A 58 7.41 0.88 -11.96
C HIS A 58 8.44 0.27 -11.01
N TYR A 59 8.66 -1.05 -11.07
CA TYR A 59 9.74 -1.71 -10.32
C TYR A 59 11.11 -1.06 -10.58
N ALA A 60 11.46 -0.84 -11.85
CA ALA A 60 12.72 -0.22 -12.23
C ALA A 60 12.83 1.22 -11.67
N SER A 61 11.74 1.98 -11.71
CA SER A 61 11.69 3.36 -11.21
C SER A 61 11.85 3.42 -9.69
N SER A 62 11.15 2.56 -8.95
CA SER A 62 11.23 2.47 -7.48
C SER A 62 12.63 2.07 -7.01
N GLN A 63 13.28 1.13 -7.71
CA GLN A 63 14.68 0.78 -7.41
C GLN A 63 15.65 1.92 -7.74
N ALA A 64 15.42 2.67 -8.81
CA ALA A 64 16.28 3.78 -9.21
C ALA A 64 16.24 4.92 -8.17
N ILE A 65 15.04 5.33 -7.73
CA ILE A 65 14.91 6.38 -6.71
C ILE A 65 15.48 5.92 -5.36
N TRP A 66 15.26 4.66 -4.97
CA TRP A 66 15.88 4.09 -3.77
C TRP A 66 17.40 4.18 -3.82
N LYS A 67 18.02 3.75 -4.94
CA LYS A 67 19.48 3.82 -5.11
C LYS A 67 20.00 5.25 -5.08
N ALA A 68 19.26 6.21 -5.65
CA ALA A 68 19.63 7.62 -5.61
C ALA A 68 19.63 8.17 -4.17
N MET A 69 18.56 7.91 -3.39
CA MET A 69 18.48 8.31 -1.98
C MET A 69 19.55 7.64 -1.12
N ALA A 70 19.80 6.35 -1.33
CA ALA A 70 20.88 5.62 -0.64
C ALA A 70 22.27 6.20 -0.98
N ALA A 71 22.52 6.53 -2.25
CA ALA A 71 23.77 7.15 -2.67
C ALA A 71 23.96 8.56 -2.11
N ASN A 72 22.87 9.29 -1.84
CA ASN A 72 22.90 10.59 -1.17
C ASN A 72 23.09 10.48 0.36
N GLY A 73 23.08 9.27 0.92
CA GLY A 73 23.25 9.03 2.36
C GLY A 73 21.98 9.16 3.19
N ASP A 74 20.81 9.25 2.55
CA ASP A 74 19.51 9.46 3.23
C ASP A 74 18.83 8.16 3.68
N ILE A 75 19.40 7.00 3.35
CA ILE A 75 18.88 5.68 3.74
C ILE A 75 19.88 4.96 4.63
N TYR A 76 19.41 4.51 5.78
CA TYR A 76 20.16 3.65 6.69
C TYR A 76 19.30 2.47 7.15
N LYS A 77 19.95 1.38 7.57
CA LYS A 77 19.25 0.24 8.18
C LYS A 77 19.17 0.46 9.68
N GLY A 78 17.95 0.42 10.22
CA GLY A 78 17.67 0.46 11.66
C GLY A 78 16.75 -0.69 12.05
N GLY A 79 16.23 -0.62 13.27
CA GLY A 79 15.03 -1.35 13.67
C GLY A 79 13.92 -0.36 13.95
N TYR A 80 12.68 -0.71 13.61
CA TYR A 80 11.53 0.13 13.89
C TYR A 80 10.53 -0.67 14.73
N ALA A 81 10.20 -0.13 15.90
CA ALA A 81 9.17 -0.66 16.77
C ALA A 81 8.09 0.40 16.97
N GLY A 82 6.83 0.04 16.72
CA GLY A 82 5.73 0.98 16.86
C GLY A 82 4.35 0.35 16.65
N TRP A 83 3.32 1.14 16.95
CA TRP A 83 1.93 0.75 16.70
C TRP A 83 1.62 0.89 15.22
N TYR A 84 1.30 -0.21 14.56
CA TYR A 84 1.02 -0.26 13.14
C TYR A 84 -0.45 -0.62 12.89
N SER A 85 -1.14 0.16 12.07
CA SER A 85 -2.43 -0.23 11.52
C SER A 85 -2.22 -0.91 10.17
N VAL A 86 -2.46 -2.22 10.12
CA VAL A 86 -2.50 -2.93 8.84
C VAL A 86 -3.55 -2.33 7.91
N ARG A 87 -4.67 -1.81 8.46
CA ARG A 87 -5.77 -1.22 7.68
C ARG A 87 -5.40 0.10 7.01
N ASP A 88 -4.59 0.91 7.69
CA ASP A 88 -4.22 2.24 7.21
C ASP A 88 -2.84 2.25 6.54
N GLU A 89 -2.07 1.16 6.69
CA GLU A 89 -0.68 1.05 6.23
C GLU A 89 0.21 2.15 6.81
N ALA A 90 -0.03 2.45 8.08
CA ALA A 90 0.58 3.57 8.78
C ALA A 90 0.99 3.17 10.21
N TYR A 91 2.07 3.80 10.66
CA TYR A 91 2.50 3.78 12.05
C TYR A 91 1.94 4.99 12.79
N TYR A 92 1.62 4.79 14.08
CA TYR A 92 1.11 5.82 14.99
C TYR A 92 1.97 5.90 16.25
N GLY A 93 2.13 7.10 16.79
CA GLY A 93 2.67 7.30 18.13
C GLY A 93 1.77 6.66 19.18
N GLU A 94 2.32 6.24 20.32
CA GLU A 94 1.51 5.63 21.39
C GLU A 94 0.43 6.59 21.90
N GLU A 95 0.75 7.88 21.98
CA GLU A 95 -0.15 8.97 22.35
C GLU A 95 -1.32 9.19 21.39
N GLU A 96 -1.21 8.71 20.15
CA GLU A 96 -2.27 8.77 19.13
C GLU A 96 -3.20 7.55 19.20
N THR A 97 -2.91 6.60 20.08
CA THR A 97 -3.63 5.33 20.18
C THR A 97 -4.34 5.16 21.52
N GLU A 98 -5.47 4.45 21.51
CA GLU A 98 -6.27 4.20 22.71
C GLU A 98 -6.75 2.75 22.77
N VAL A 99 -6.87 2.19 23.98
CA VAL A 99 -7.53 0.90 24.18
C VAL A 99 -9.02 1.14 24.37
N ARG A 100 -9.85 0.47 23.57
CA ARG A 100 -11.31 0.60 23.61
C ARG A 100 -11.96 -0.53 24.40
N ALA A 101 -13.30 -0.50 24.50
CA ALA A 101 -14.09 -1.40 25.34
C ALA A 101 -13.97 -2.90 24.98
N ASP A 102 -13.54 -3.22 23.77
CA ASP A 102 -13.24 -4.57 23.28
C ASP A 102 -11.82 -5.04 23.64
N ASN A 103 -11.08 -4.24 24.41
CA ASN A 103 -9.69 -4.49 24.81
C ASN A 103 -8.71 -4.56 23.62
N VAL A 104 -9.07 -3.93 22.49
CA VAL A 104 -8.21 -3.75 21.32
C VAL A 104 -7.70 -2.31 21.30
N ARG A 105 -6.45 -2.11 20.89
CA ARG A 105 -5.88 -0.77 20.71
C ARG A 105 -6.21 -0.25 19.30
N TYR A 106 -6.62 1.02 19.21
CA TYR A 106 -7.04 1.67 17.98
C TYR A 106 -6.21 2.92 17.71
N GLY A 107 -5.93 3.18 16.43
CA GLY A 107 -5.36 4.44 15.96
C GLY A 107 -6.43 5.53 15.75
N PRO A 108 -6.01 6.76 15.37
CA PRO A 108 -6.89 7.92 15.26
C PRO A 108 -7.97 7.80 14.17
N GLN A 109 -7.77 6.91 13.19
CA GLN A 109 -8.76 6.62 12.14
C GLN A 109 -9.81 5.57 12.56
N GLY A 110 -9.74 5.10 13.81
CA GLY A 110 -10.68 4.10 14.34
C GLY A 110 -10.43 2.69 13.82
N THR A 111 -9.21 2.40 13.36
CA THR A 111 -8.78 1.06 12.95
C THR A 111 -7.89 0.42 14.03
N PRO A 112 -7.94 -0.92 14.20
CA PRO A 112 -7.06 -1.62 15.13
C PRO A 112 -5.59 -1.43 14.78
N VAL A 113 -4.75 -1.27 15.80
CA VAL A 113 -3.29 -1.25 15.69
C VAL A 113 -2.68 -2.40 16.47
N GLU A 114 -1.56 -2.90 15.98
CA GLU A 114 -0.75 -3.92 16.64
C GLU A 114 0.69 -3.43 16.80
N TRP A 115 1.37 -3.88 17.86
CA TRP A 115 2.78 -3.55 18.03
C TRP A 115 3.60 -4.41 17.07
N VAL A 116 4.38 -3.75 16.22
CA VAL A 116 5.27 -4.39 15.25
C VAL A 116 6.69 -3.96 15.56
N GLU A 117 7.63 -4.90 15.51
CA GLU A 117 9.07 -4.68 15.65
C GLU A 117 9.79 -5.40 14.50
N GLU A 118 10.48 -4.63 13.65
CA GLU A 118 11.21 -5.10 12.46
C GLU A 118 12.66 -4.59 12.43
#